data_AF-A0A8H7X5S5-F1
#
_entry.id   AF-A0A8H7X5S5-F1
#
_cell.length_a   1.000
_cell.length_b   1.000
_cell.length_c   1.000
_cell.angle_alpha   90.00
_cell.angle_beta   90.00
_cell.angle_gamma   90.00
#
_symmetry.space_group_name_H-M   'P 1'
#
loop_
_entity.id
_entity.type
_entity.pdbx_description
1 polymer ?
#
loop_
_entity_poly.entity_id
_entity_poly.type
_entity_poly.pdbx_seq_one_letter_code
_entity_poly.pdbx_strand_id
1 'polypeptide(L)'
;MTKSYFLQFFFFAFVSAFVHPGLLVNEVDISRIQTKLASKQDPWLSSWNKLISIKYASPSYTNNAVPIVYRGDDGVHPANAEKLWHDAAAAFNLALRWKVDKDVECAEAASKIMVAWGKTLTAFGNSDENYLAAGFQGHQLANAAELLRDYSPFAENGLSVVIEMLKNVFLSKNIFFLNHQAPSEHNHKHFHANWELGNIASAMAIGVLSDNQTAFDYAVDYFKNGSGNGAINNAITNIVSEPGTGKPLGQGQESGRDQGHSALNQQMLGVIAQQAWNQGEDLYSYNNSRLLLGAEYFARYNLGNDVPFEPWTNNIVSWTEISSASRGATRPTWELLYSHYGQIKGLDVPWTKQFFNYTLGTFGGVFEGGGGSYGEGSGHYDGLGWGTLLYRLDQSDVDATRSSSSSTIVASTSTVSTPSSTSIVVAASASAFSTFSTSSYTASVTVKPTSVVHISTGYIPTSQEPVVKPTTFSTLIRSATAIPIPEMLPSSTSTAQNAMTSVIPTEGEDDSCESD
;
A
#
# COMPACT_ATOMS: atom_id res chain seq x y z
N MET A 1 -41.82 43.74 -7.80
CA MET A 1 -40.60 43.04 -8.25
C MET A 1 -39.77 42.68 -7.02
N THR A 2 -39.83 41.43 -6.58
CA THR A 2 -39.04 40.93 -5.45
C THR A 2 -37.86 40.13 -6.00
N LYS A 3 -36.63 40.62 -5.81
CA LYS A 3 -35.41 39.89 -6.18
C LYS A 3 -35.13 38.83 -5.12
N SER A 4 -35.17 37.56 -5.52
CA SER A 4 -34.67 36.46 -4.69
C SER A 4 -33.17 36.33 -4.90
N TYR A 5 -32.39 36.44 -3.83
CA TYR A 5 -30.94 36.23 -3.86
C TYR A 5 -30.65 34.78 -3.45
N PHE A 6 -30.10 33.98 -4.37
CA PHE A 6 -29.57 32.67 -4.04
C PHE A 6 -28.22 32.84 -3.33
N LEU A 7 -28.12 32.38 -2.09
CA LEU A 7 -26.85 32.31 -1.37
C LEU A 7 -26.14 31.02 -1.76
N GLN A 8 -25.08 31.14 -2.57
CA GLN A 8 -24.34 29.99 -3.09
C GLN A 8 -23.25 29.60 -2.07
N PHE A 9 -23.46 28.48 -1.37
CA PHE A 9 -22.47 27.94 -0.44
C PHE A 9 -21.27 27.39 -1.22
N PHE A 10 -20.14 28.09 -1.15
CA PHE A 10 -18.85 27.56 -1.56
C PHE A 10 -18.37 26.57 -0.49
N PHE A 11 -18.41 25.28 -0.81
CA PHE A 11 -17.62 24.30 -0.08
C PHE A 11 -16.15 24.54 -0.41
N PHE A 12 -15.42 25.18 0.51
CA PHE A 12 -13.97 25.16 0.48
C PHE A 12 -13.52 23.74 0.78
N ALA A 13 -12.98 23.04 -0.21
CA ALA A 13 -12.18 21.85 0.03
C ALA A 13 -10.97 22.29 0.86
N PHE A 14 -10.91 21.84 2.11
CA PHE A 14 -9.70 21.96 2.92
C PHE A 14 -8.66 21.02 2.32
N VAL A 15 -7.78 21.56 1.47
CA VAL A 15 -6.53 20.90 1.12
C VAL A 15 -5.69 20.87 2.39
N SER A 16 -5.59 19.70 3.03
CA SER A 16 -4.58 19.49 4.05
C SER A 16 -3.22 19.49 3.35
N ALA A 17 -2.23 20.18 3.92
CA ALA A 17 -0.85 19.95 3.54
C ALA A 17 -0.45 18.52 3.94
N PHE A 18 0.49 17.94 3.20
CA PHE A 18 1.11 16.67 3.59
C PHE A 18 1.93 16.83 4.87
N VAL A 19 1.98 15.75 5.66
CA VAL A 19 2.80 15.65 6.87
C VAL A 19 4.21 15.21 6.47
N HIS A 20 5.22 15.93 6.99
CA HIS A 20 6.63 15.75 6.66
C HIS A 20 7.52 15.76 7.92
N PRO A 21 8.33 14.71 8.17
CA PRO A 21 8.26 13.39 7.55
C PRO A 21 6.94 12.67 7.90
N GLY A 22 6.34 12.02 6.91
CA GLY A 22 5.05 11.33 7.05
C GLY A 22 4.84 10.17 6.08
N LEU A 23 5.93 9.51 5.67
CA LEU A 23 5.86 8.25 4.92
C LEU A 23 5.83 7.07 5.90
N LEU A 24 6.80 6.15 5.87
CA LEU A 24 6.87 5.04 6.84
C LEU A 24 7.34 5.48 8.23
N VAL A 25 7.96 6.65 8.33
CA VAL A 25 8.51 7.20 9.58
C VAL A 25 7.99 8.62 9.76
N ASN A 26 7.55 8.95 10.97
CA ASN A 26 7.17 10.31 11.37
C ASN A 26 7.98 10.78 12.60
N GLU A 27 7.80 12.04 13.01
CA GLU A 27 8.53 12.62 14.16
C GLU A 27 8.17 11.98 15.52
N VAL A 28 6.99 11.35 15.67
CA VAL A 28 6.64 10.57 16.88
C VAL A 28 7.47 9.28 16.94
N ASP A 29 7.69 8.62 15.80
CA ASP A 29 8.53 7.43 15.71
C ASP A 29 10.00 7.75 16.01
N ILE A 30 10.53 8.83 15.42
CA ILE A 30 11.89 9.32 15.69
C ILE A 30 12.07 9.64 17.18
N SER A 31 11.12 10.39 17.77
CA SER A 31 11.13 10.75 19.20
C SER A 31 11.06 9.53 20.11
N ARG A 32 10.26 8.51 19.74
CA ARG A 32 10.17 7.22 20.46
C ARG A 32 11.53 6.53 20.42
N ILE A 33 12.12 6.31 19.23
CA ILE A 33 13.42 5.64 19.08
C ILE A 33 14.48 6.35 19.95
N GLN A 34 14.60 7.67 19.83
CA GLN A 34 15.55 8.47 20.62
C GLN A 34 15.36 8.26 22.14
N THR A 35 14.12 8.26 22.62
CA THR A 35 13.80 8.05 24.03
C THR A 35 14.20 6.65 24.53
N LYS A 36 13.91 5.60 23.73
CA LYS A 36 14.27 4.21 24.08
C LYS A 36 15.79 4.01 24.06
N LEU A 37 16.50 4.59 23.09
CA LEU A 37 17.97 4.51 22.99
C LEU A 37 18.69 5.28 24.10
N ALA A 38 18.25 6.51 24.42
CA ALA A 38 18.77 7.27 25.56
C ALA A 38 18.59 6.51 26.89
N SER A 39 17.48 5.77 27.01
CA SER A 39 17.17 4.90 28.14
C SER A 39 17.82 3.51 28.07
N LYS A 40 18.56 3.20 27.00
CA LYS A 40 19.18 1.89 26.73
C LYS A 40 18.21 0.71 26.80
N GLN A 41 16.98 0.90 26.33
CA GLN A 41 15.93 -0.11 26.39
C GLN A 41 16.02 -1.09 25.22
N ASP A 42 15.99 -2.39 25.53
CA ASP A 42 15.79 -3.45 24.55
C ASP A 42 14.30 -3.68 24.26
N PRO A 43 13.93 -4.10 23.04
CA PRO A 43 14.81 -4.52 21.94
C PRO A 43 15.30 -3.37 21.01
N TRP A 44 14.90 -2.12 21.24
CA TRP A 44 15.32 -0.99 20.40
C TRP A 44 16.84 -0.82 20.36
N LEU A 45 17.52 -0.95 21.51
CA LEU A 45 18.99 -0.88 21.58
C LEU A 45 19.65 -2.01 20.76
N SER A 46 19.21 -3.25 20.90
CA SER A 46 19.69 -4.37 20.07
C SER A 46 19.46 -4.16 18.57
N SER A 47 18.27 -3.69 18.18
CA SER A 47 17.95 -3.40 16.77
C SER A 47 18.82 -2.26 16.21
N TRP A 48 19.04 -1.21 17.00
CA TRP A 48 19.91 -0.09 16.65
C TRP A 48 21.38 -0.51 16.52
N ASN A 49 21.89 -1.32 17.45
CA ASN A 49 23.24 -1.87 17.39
C ASN A 49 23.44 -2.73 16.12
N LYS A 50 22.40 -3.46 15.69
CA LYS A 50 22.43 -4.14 14.39
C LYS A 50 22.45 -3.14 13.23
N LEU A 51 21.59 -2.11 13.22
CA LEU A 51 21.59 -1.06 12.19
C LEU A 51 22.98 -0.43 12.03
N ILE A 52 23.62 0.05 13.09
CA ILE A 52 24.93 0.73 12.98
C ILE A 52 26.10 -0.22 12.64
N SER A 53 25.88 -1.54 12.68
CA SER A 53 26.91 -2.56 12.41
C SER A 53 27.08 -2.94 10.93
N ILE A 54 26.10 -2.66 10.07
CA ILE A 54 26.10 -3.14 8.68
C ILE A 54 26.80 -2.17 7.71
N LYS A 55 27.42 -2.73 6.65
CA LYS A 55 28.11 -1.95 5.61
C LYS A 55 27.22 -0.85 4.98
N TYR A 56 25.92 -1.13 4.86
CA TYR A 56 24.91 -0.22 4.32
C TYR A 56 24.49 0.91 5.27
N ALA A 57 25.01 0.98 6.49
CA ALA A 57 24.75 2.06 7.45
C ALA A 57 26.03 2.82 7.86
N SER A 58 27.13 2.58 7.14
CA SER A 58 28.42 3.27 7.35
C SER A 58 28.43 4.61 6.62
N PRO A 59 28.84 5.73 7.25
CA PRO A 59 29.02 7.02 6.57
C PRO A 59 30.12 6.97 5.49
N SER A 60 30.96 5.91 5.47
CA SER A 60 31.92 5.64 4.40
C SER A 60 31.33 4.96 3.16
N TYR A 61 30.02 4.69 3.12
CA TYR A 61 29.38 4.02 1.99
C TYR A 61 29.48 4.89 0.72
N THR A 62 29.76 4.25 -0.42
CA THR A 62 29.88 4.91 -1.73
C THR A 62 28.80 4.38 -2.66
N ASN A 63 28.13 5.30 -3.36
CA ASN A 63 27.03 4.99 -4.27
C ASN A 63 27.50 4.27 -5.54
N ASN A 64 26.56 3.59 -6.18
CA ASN A 64 26.73 2.74 -7.35
C ASN A 64 25.87 3.24 -8.53
N ALA A 65 25.56 4.55 -8.57
CA ALA A 65 24.62 5.13 -9.52
C ALA A 65 24.99 4.84 -11.00
N VAL A 66 24.00 4.42 -11.77
CA VAL A 66 24.13 4.07 -13.20
C VAL A 66 23.02 4.73 -14.03
N PRO A 67 23.25 5.00 -15.32
CA PRO A 67 22.28 5.74 -16.14
C PRO A 67 21.03 4.93 -16.52
N ILE A 68 21.18 3.61 -16.62
CA ILE A 68 20.07 2.68 -16.90
C ILE A 68 20.17 1.50 -15.94
N VAL A 69 19.04 1.17 -15.30
CA VAL A 69 18.90 -0.01 -14.44
C VAL A 69 18.22 -1.15 -15.19
N TYR A 70 18.86 -2.32 -15.23
CA TYR A 70 18.37 -3.55 -15.83
C TYR A 70 18.08 -4.56 -14.72
N ARG A 71 16.80 -4.94 -14.60
CA ARG A 71 16.36 -6.07 -13.76
C ARG A 71 16.12 -7.28 -14.66
N GLY A 72 16.88 -8.34 -14.41
CA GLY A 72 17.09 -9.45 -15.35
C GLY A 72 18.13 -9.14 -16.44
N ASP A 73 18.66 -10.19 -17.08
CA ASP A 73 19.46 -10.10 -18.30
C ASP A 73 18.50 -10.06 -19.51
N ASP A 74 18.63 -9.05 -20.38
CA ASP A 74 17.79 -8.90 -21.58
C ASP A 74 18.43 -9.53 -22.85
N GLY A 75 19.54 -10.26 -22.68
CA GLY A 75 20.36 -10.85 -23.74
C GLY A 75 21.35 -9.87 -24.38
N VAL A 76 21.37 -8.60 -23.95
CA VAL A 76 22.23 -7.53 -24.46
C VAL A 76 22.95 -6.81 -23.33
N HIS A 77 22.29 -6.62 -22.18
CA HIS A 77 22.76 -5.91 -21.01
C HIS A 77 22.70 -6.81 -19.77
N PRO A 78 23.80 -6.95 -19.02
CA PRO A 78 23.77 -7.71 -17.78
C PRO A 78 22.89 -7.01 -16.75
N ALA A 79 22.20 -7.80 -15.93
CA ALA A 79 21.47 -7.31 -14.76
C ALA A 79 22.39 -6.44 -13.88
N ASN A 80 21.86 -5.32 -13.40
CA ASN A 80 22.58 -4.38 -12.54
C ASN A 80 21.69 -3.73 -11.45
N ALA A 81 20.46 -4.22 -11.28
CA ALA A 81 19.47 -3.68 -10.34
C ALA A 81 19.92 -3.78 -8.87
N GLU A 82 20.89 -4.64 -8.55
CA GLU A 82 21.51 -4.69 -7.23
C GLU A 82 22.18 -3.40 -6.81
N LYS A 83 22.66 -2.61 -7.77
CA LYS A 83 23.20 -1.27 -7.51
C LYS A 83 22.14 -0.35 -6.94
N LEU A 84 20.92 -0.41 -7.48
CA LEU A 84 19.80 0.45 -7.05
C LEU A 84 19.26 0.02 -5.69
N TRP A 85 19.04 -1.29 -5.46
CA TRP A 85 18.43 -1.74 -4.21
C TRP A 85 19.40 -1.71 -3.02
N HIS A 86 20.70 -1.93 -3.25
CA HIS A 86 21.73 -1.69 -2.22
C HIS A 86 21.82 -0.22 -1.83
N ASP A 87 21.83 0.69 -2.80
CA ASP A 87 21.92 2.13 -2.55
C ASP A 87 20.64 2.70 -1.93
N ALA A 88 19.45 2.23 -2.33
CA ALA A 88 18.19 2.65 -1.73
C ALA A 88 18.10 2.24 -0.24
N ALA A 89 18.50 1.01 0.09
CA ALA A 89 18.61 0.57 1.48
C ALA A 89 19.68 1.37 2.24
N ALA A 90 20.84 1.62 1.64
CA ALA A 90 21.90 2.39 2.28
C ALA A 90 21.47 3.84 2.57
N ALA A 91 20.83 4.51 1.60
CA ALA A 91 20.31 5.86 1.77
C ALA A 91 19.27 5.93 2.89
N PHE A 92 18.33 4.98 2.96
CA PHE A 92 17.35 4.93 4.05
C PHE A 92 18.01 4.67 5.41
N ASN A 93 18.92 3.69 5.50
CA ASN A 93 19.62 3.35 6.74
C ASN A 93 20.41 4.56 7.29
N LEU A 94 21.13 5.27 6.42
CA LEU A 94 21.92 6.46 6.77
C LEU A 94 21.04 7.67 7.11
N ALA A 95 19.93 7.89 6.40
CA ALA A 95 18.99 8.97 6.71
C ALA A 95 18.25 8.71 8.04
N LEU A 96 17.87 7.45 8.32
CA LEU A 96 17.29 7.04 9.61
C LEU A 96 18.30 7.23 10.75
N ARG A 97 19.57 6.87 10.52
CA ARG A 97 20.64 7.16 11.48
C ARG A 97 20.68 8.65 11.80
N TRP A 98 20.87 9.50 10.78
CA TRP A 98 20.91 10.96 10.95
C TRP A 98 19.69 11.51 11.70
N LYS A 99 18.47 11.10 11.36
CA LYS A 99 17.27 11.58 12.07
C LYS A 99 17.28 11.21 13.56
N VAL A 100 17.80 10.04 13.92
CA VAL A 100 17.85 9.54 15.30
C VAL A 100 19.07 10.02 16.09
N ASP A 101 20.30 9.75 15.63
CA ASP A 101 21.55 10.04 16.34
C ASP A 101 22.16 11.42 16.05
N LYS A 102 21.62 12.13 15.04
CA LYS A 102 22.10 13.43 14.53
C LYS A 102 23.52 13.39 13.95
N ASP A 103 24.00 12.22 13.52
CA ASP A 103 25.25 12.06 12.78
C ASP A 103 25.18 12.72 11.39
N VAL A 104 25.86 13.85 11.24
CA VAL A 104 25.91 14.64 9.99
C VAL A 104 26.68 13.92 8.89
N GLU A 105 27.64 13.05 9.21
CA GLU A 105 28.36 12.26 8.19
C GLU A 105 27.40 11.26 7.53
N CYS A 106 26.44 10.73 8.28
CA CYS A 106 25.37 9.90 7.73
C CYS A 106 24.42 10.70 6.83
N ALA A 107 24.05 11.92 7.20
CA ALA A 107 23.25 12.81 6.35
C ALA A 107 23.95 13.14 5.03
N GLU A 108 25.26 13.42 5.10
CA GLU A 108 26.09 13.70 3.93
C GLU A 108 26.23 12.47 3.02
N ALA A 109 26.47 11.29 3.59
CA ALA A 109 26.56 10.04 2.83
C ALA A 109 25.23 9.68 2.15
N ALA A 110 24.11 9.74 2.87
CA ALA A 110 22.77 9.52 2.31
C ALA A 110 22.46 10.53 1.19
N SER A 111 22.71 11.82 1.43
CA SER A 111 22.54 12.89 0.44
C SER A 111 23.37 12.64 -0.83
N LYS A 112 24.64 12.21 -0.69
CA LYS A 112 25.50 11.85 -1.82
C LYS A 112 24.93 10.70 -2.66
N ILE A 113 24.37 9.66 -2.03
CA ILE A 113 23.70 8.55 -2.73
C ILE A 113 22.51 9.08 -3.51
N MET A 114 21.59 9.77 -2.83
CA MET A 114 20.35 10.27 -3.42
C MET A 114 20.60 11.23 -4.59
N VAL A 115 21.54 12.17 -4.44
CA VAL A 115 21.90 13.14 -5.50
C VAL A 115 22.67 12.49 -6.64
N ALA A 116 23.46 11.44 -6.40
CA ALA A 116 24.13 10.71 -7.48
C ALA A 116 23.13 9.99 -8.38
N TRP A 117 22.15 9.26 -7.80
CA TRP A 117 21.06 8.66 -8.56
C TRP A 117 20.23 9.72 -9.29
N GLY A 118 19.82 10.78 -8.59
CA GLY A 118 19.02 11.87 -9.16
C GLY A 118 19.67 12.60 -10.35
N LYS A 119 21.00 12.59 -10.46
CA LYS A 119 21.74 13.17 -11.61
C LYS A 119 22.07 12.18 -12.72
N THR A 120 22.01 10.87 -12.44
CA THR A 120 22.57 9.85 -13.34
C THR A 120 21.48 9.02 -13.99
N LEU A 121 20.49 8.55 -13.23
CA LEU A 121 19.48 7.62 -13.70
C LEU A 121 18.46 8.31 -14.61
N THR A 122 18.39 7.84 -15.86
CA THR A 122 17.49 8.38 -16.88
C THR A 122 16.42 7.39 -17.34
N ALA A 123 16.66 6.09 -17.19
CA ALA A 123 15.72 5.04 -17.58
C ALA A 123 15.90 3.75 -16.79
N PHE A 124 14.93 2.86 -16.92
CA PHE A 124 15.12 1.43 -16.70
C PHE A 124 15.26 0.71 -18.06
N GLY A 125 15.63 -0.56 -18.04
CA GLY A 125 15.61 -1.45 -19.20
C GLY A 125 14.20 -1.66 -19.79
N ASN A 126 14.13 -2.52 -20.81
CA ASN A 126 12.91 -2.74 -21.60
C ASN A 126 12.10 -3.99 -21.17
N SER A 127 12.59 -4.81 -20.24
CA SER A 127 11.85 -5.94 -19.66
C SER A 127 10.70 -5.46 -18.75
N ASP A 128 9.65 -6.27 -18.59
CA ASP A 128 8.54 -5.96 -17.66
C ASP A 128 9.01 -5.92 -16.20
N GLU A 129 10.02 -6.72 -15.83
CA GLU A 129 10.70 -6.69 -14.52
C GLU A 129 11.03 -5.27 -14.00
N ASN A 130 11.26 -4.31 -14.90
CA ASN A 130 11.54 -2.93 -14.53
C ASN A 130 10.37 -2.22 -13.82
N TYR A 131 9.14 -2.73 -13.91
CA TYR A 131 8.01 -2.27 -13.07
C TYR A 131 8.16 -2.68 -11.60
N LEU A 132 8.76 -3.85 -11.31
CA LEU A 132 9.09 -4.24 -9.94
C LEU A 132 10.18 -3.34 -9.35
N ALA A 133 11.24 -3.07 -10.11
CA ALA A 133 12.31 -2.16 -9.67
C ALA A 133 11.80 -0.73 -9.40
N ALA A 134 10.91 -0.19 -10.26
CA ALA A 134 10.32 1.12 -10.06
C ALA A 134 9.34 1.18 -8.87
N GLY A 135 8.57 0.10 -8.65
CA GLY A 135 7.70 -0.04 -7.48
C GLY A 135 8.47 -0.13 -6.16
N PHE A 136 9.38 -1.10 -6.07
CA PHE A 136 10.07 -1.38 -4.81
C PHE A 136 11.11 -0.29 -4.48
N GLN A 137 12.02 0.06 -5.38
CA GLN A 137 13.04 1.06 -5.03
C GLN A 137 12.50 2.49 -5.07
N GLY A 138 11.43 2.79 -5.81
CA GLY A 138 10.83 4.13 -5.85
C GLY A 138 10.23 4.57 -4.51
N HIS A 139 9.52 3.70 -3.79
CA HIS A 139 9.02 4.05 -2.45
C HIS A 139 10.17 4.15 -1.42
N GLN A 140 11.21 3.33 -1.55
CA GLN A 140 12.38 3.34 -0.66
C GLN A 140 13.17 4.64 -0.79
N LEU A 141 13.47 5.05 -2.02
CA LEU A 141 14.14 6.30 -2.33
C LEU A 141 13.31 7.51 -1.87
N ALA A 142 11.98 7.46 -2.02
CA ALA A 142 11.12 8.52 -1.50
C ALA A 142 11.14 8.59 0.05
N ASN A 143 11.11 7.45 0.74
CA ASN A 143 11.26 7.39 2.20
C ASN A 143 12.64 7.91 2.67
N ALA A 144 13.72 7.59 1.96
CA ALA A 144 15.06 8.11 2.27
C ALA A 144 15.16 9.64 2.04
N ALA A 145 14.61 10.15 0.93
CA ALA A 145 14.55 11.58 0.65
C ALA A 145 13.73 12.36 1.69
N GLU A 146 12.61 11.77 2.14
CA GLU A 146 11.74 12.35 3.16
C GLU A 146 12.45 12.48 4.51
N LEU A 147 13.20 11.44 4.91
CA LEU A 147 14.06 11.50 6.11
C LEU A 147 15.21 12.51 6.00
N LEU A 148 15.57 12.98 4.81
CA LEU A 148 16.61 14.00 4.58
C LEU A 148 16.04 15.41 4.33
N ARG A 149 14.70 15.59 4.28
CA ARG A 149 14.05 16.83 3.83
C ARG A 149 14.52 18.10 4.57
N ASP A 150 14.88 17.98 5.85
CA ASP A 150 15.34 19.05 6.74
C ASP A 150 16.87 19.15 6.85
N TYR A 151 17.65 18.35 6.11
CA TYR A 151 19.11 18.49 6.04
C TYR A 151 19.48 19.60 5.06
N SER A 152 19.84 20.79 5.56
CA SER A 152 20.04 22.02 4.75
C SER A 152 20.77 21.80 3.40
N PRO A 153 21.94 21.13 3.34
CA PRO A 153 22.65 20.93 2.06
C PRO A 153 21.85 20.10 1.04
N PHE A 154 21.06 19.12 1.50
CA PHE A 154 20.17 18.32 0.66
C PHE A 154 18.89 19.09 0.30
N ALA A 155 18.25 19.76 1.26
CA ALA A 155 17.09 20.62 1.03
C ALA A 155 17.35 21.67 -0.06
N GLU A 156 18.51 22.34 0.01
CA GLU A 156 18.89 23.42 -0.90
C GLU A 156 19.30 22.93 -2.30
N ASN A 157 20.02 21.81 -2.40
CA ASN A 157 20.76 21.42 -3.62
C ASN A 157 20.47 20.00 -4.15
N GLY A 158 19.71 19.19 -3.42
CA GLY A 158 19.51 17.76 -3.71
C GLY A 158 18.06 17.31 -3.81
N LEU A 159 17.17 17.82 -2.94
CA LEU A 159 15.77 17.38 -2.85
C LEU A 159 15.01 17.58 -4.17
N SER A 160 15.19 18.73 -4.83
CA SER A 160 14.58 19.02 -6.14
C SER A 160 15.05 18.06 -7.24
N VAL A 161 16.35 17.76 -7.28
CA VAL A 161 16.97 16.83 -8.23
C VAL A 161 16.42 15.40 -8.05
N VAL A 162 16.27 14.97 -6.79
CA VAL A 162 15.71 13.65 -6.45
C VAL A 162 14.22 13.57 -6.78
N ILE A 163 13.45 14.61 -6.46
CA ILE A 163 12.02 14.70 -6.83
C ILE A 163 11.84 14.68 -8.35
N GLU A 164 12.70 15.35 -9.11
CA GLU A 164 12.65 15.33 -10.58
C GLU A 164 12.90 13.92 -11.15
N MET A 165 13.96 13.23 -10.69
CA MET A 165 14.21 11.83 -11.06
C MET A 165 13.04 10.91 -10.68
N LEU A 166 12.54 11.00 -9.45
CA LEU A 166 11.41 10.20 -8.98
C LEU A 166 10.15 10.45 -9.82
N LYS A 167 9.85 11.70 -10.19
CA LYS A 167 8.70 12.01 -11.05
C LYS A 167 8.88 11.52 -12.48
N ASN A 168 10.05 11.73 -13.07
CA ASN A 168 10.29 11.49 -14.49
C ASN A 168 10.57 10.02 -14.82
N VAL A 169 11.22 9.26 -13.93
CA VAL A 169 11.66 7.88 -14.17
C VAL A 169 10.78 6.84 -13.44
N PHE A 170 10.35 7.13 -12.21
CA PHE A 170 9.59 6.19 -11.39
C PHE A 170 8.08 6.43 -11.50
N LEU A 171 7.57 7.59 -11.06
CA LEU A 171 6.14 7.88 -11.04
C LEU A 171 5.49 7.77 -12.43
N SER A 172 6.16 8.25 -13.48
CA SER A 172 5.70 8.08 -14.87
C SER A 172 5.47 6.61 -15.23
N LYS A 173 6.42 5.73 -14.86
CA LYS A 173 6.37 4.28 -15.09
C LYS A 173 5.32 3.59 -14.20
N ASN A 174 5.24 3.98 -12.93
CA ASN A 174 4.22 3.47 -12.00
C ASN A 174 2.81 3.75 -12.52
N ILE A 175 2.54 4.99 -12.94
CA ILE A 175 1.23 5.42 -13.43
C ILE A 175 0.92 4.82 -14.81
N PHE A 176 1.93 4.59 -15.66
CA PHE A 176 1.78 3.87 -16.91
C PHE A 176 1.32 2.41 -16.67
N PHE A 177 1.99 1.71 -15.76
CA PHE A 177 1.67 0.33 -15.39
C PHE A 177 0.29 0.20 -14.71
N LEU A 178 0.02 1.03 -13.69
CA LEU A 178 -1.27 0.99 -12.99
C LEU A 178 -2.46 1.38 -13.88
N ASN A 179 -2.25 2.19 -14.94
CA ASN A 179 -3.29 2.46 -15.94
C ASN A 179 -3.44 1.35 -17.01
N HIS A 180 -2.81 0.19 -16.82
CA HIS A 180 -2.85 -0.95 -17.72
C HIS A 180 -2.41 -0.62 -19.16
N GLN A 181 -1.31 0.12 -19.30
CA GLN A 181 -0.80 0.60 -20.59
C GLN A 181 0.37 -0.23 -21.13
N ALA A 182 0.95 -1.17 -20.36
CA ALA A 182 2.04 -1.99 -20.86
C ALA A 182 1.51 -3.03 -21.86
N PRO A 183 2.14 -3.20 -23.05
CA PRO A 183 1.64 -4.16 -24.07
C PRO A 183 1.61 -5.63 -23.61
N SER A 184 2.37 -5.96 -22.58
CA SER A 184 2.38 -7.24 -21.87
C SER A 184 1.09 -7.51 -21.09
N GLU A 185 0.33 -6.48 -20.70
CA GLU A 185 -0.90 -6.60 -19.90
C GLU A 185 -2.10 -7.10 -20.72
N HIS A 186 -2.10 -8.40 -21.04
CA HIS A 186 -3.17 -9.05 -21.82
C HIS A 186 -4.57 -8.94 -21.17
N ASN A 187 -4.63 -8.71 -19.86
CA ASN A 187 -5.82 -8.25 -19.14
C ASN A 187 -5.40 -7.50 -17.87
N HIS A 188 -6.32 -6.75 -17.24
CA HIS A 188 -6.00 -5.91 -16.08
C HIS A 188 -5.47 -6.69 -14.85
N LYS A 189 -5.68 -8.01 -14.80
CA LYS A 189 -5.19 -8.90 -13.73
C LYS A 189 -4.02 -9.79 -14.20
N HIS A 190 -3.35 -9.43 -15.30
CA HIS A 190 -2.25 -10.21 -15.86
C HIS A 190 -1.15 -10.44 -14.82
N PHE A 191 -0.59 -9.36 -14.30
CA PHE A 191 0.49 -9.41 -13.32
C PHE A 191 -0.01 -9.73 -11.92
N HIS A 192 0.89 -10.29 -11.11
CA HIS A 192 0.60 -10.68 -9.73
C HIS A 192 0.49 -9.46 -8.82
N ALA A 193 -0.23 -9.60 -7.69
CA ALA A 193 -0.53 -8.50 -6.78
C ALA A 193 0.71 -7.71 -6.34
N ASN A 194 1.86 -8.39 -6.11
CA ASN A 194 3.08 -7.73 -5.66
C ASN A 194 3.60 -6.65 -6.65
N TRP A 195 3.38 -6.85 -7.96
CA TRP A 195 3.78 -5.91 -9.01
C TRP A 195 3.06 -4.57 -8.85
N GLU A 196 1.74 -4.62 -8.83
CA GLU A 196 0.91 -3.41 -8.67
C GLU A 196 1.05 -2.82 -7.27
N LEU A 197 1.12 -3.64 -6.20
CA LEU A 197 1.31 -3.16 -4.83
C LEU A 197 2.62 -2.35 -4.67
N GLY A 198 3.73 -2.81 -5.26
CA GLY A 198 4.97 -2.02 -5.30
C GLY A 198 4.78 -0.67 -6.01
N ASN A 199 4.08 -0.66 -7.15
CA ASN A 199 3.83 0.54 -7.92
C ASN A 199 2.87 1.52 -7.21
N ILE A 200 1.88 1.03 -6.46
CA ILE A 200 0.99 1.83 -5.60
C ILE A 200 1.80 2.46 -4.46
N ALA A 201 2.62 1.67 -3.76
CA ALA A 201 3.49 2.16 -2.68
C ALA A 201 4.43 3.28 -3.16
N SER A 202 5.01 3.10 -4.35
CA SER A 202 5.90 4.05 -5.02
C SER A 202 5.17 5.33 -5.44
N ALA A 203 4.02 5.21 -6.13
CA ALA A 203 3.21 6.36 -6.54
C ALA A 203 2.73 7.20 -5.33
N MET A 204 2.28 6.54 -4.26
CA MET A 204 1.88 7.18 -3.02
C MET A 204 3.07 7.90 -2.36
N ALA A 205 4.23 7.25 -2.26
CA ALA A 205 5.39 7.80 -1.59
C ALA A 205 5.95 9.04 -2.31
N ILE A 206 6.02 8.98 -3.65
CA ILE A 206 6.44 10.10 -4.49
C ILE A 206 5.37 11.21 -4.46
N GLY A 207 4.09 10.85 -4.37
CA GLY A 207 2.97 11.78 -4.18
C GLY A 207 3.17 12.68 -2.96
N VAL A 208 3.37 12.09 -1.78
CA VAL A 208 3.70 12.83 -0.55
C VAL A 208 5.00 13.61 -0.72
N LEU A 209 6.12 12.96 -1.09
CA LEU A 209 7.44 13.61 -1.16
C LEU A 209 7.42 14.88 -2.05
N SER A 210 6.66 14.87 -3.13
CA SER A 210 6.63 15.96 -4.12
C SER A 210 5.44 16.93 -3.98
N ASP A 211 4.74 16.92 -2.83
CA ASP A 211 3.55 17.73 -2.56
C ASP A 211 2.46 17.56 -3.64
N ASN A 212 2.36 16.36 -4.22
CA ASN A 212 1.54 16.04 -5.38
C ASN A 212 0.29 15.24 -4.99
N GLN A 213 -0.75 15.98 -4.57
CA GLN A 213 -2.05 15.43 -4.18
C GLN A 213 -2.64 14.48 -5.24
N THR A 214 -2.53 14.82 -6.53
CA THR A 214 -3.06 14.00 -7.63
C THR A 214 -2.46 12.59 -7.66
N ALA A 215 -1.16 12.45 -7.38
CA ALA A 215 -0.50 11.14 -7.36
C ALA A 215 -0.86 10.33 -6.09
N PHE A 216 -1.01 11.02 -4.96
CA PHE A 216 -1.47 10.39 -3.71
C PHE A 216 -2.92 9.89 -3.83
N ASP A 217 -3.83 10.75 -4.30
CA ASP A 217 -5.25 10.44 -4.53
C ASP A 217 -5.42 9.28 -5.51
N TYR A 218 -4.64 9.26 -6.60
CA TYR A 218 -4.60 8.14 -7.55
C TYR A 218 -4.20 6.83 -6.86
N ALA A 219 -3.14 6.84 -6.05
CA ALA A 219 -2.67 5.63 -5.36
C ALA A 219 -3.67 5.13 -4.30
N VAL A 220 -4.34 6.05 -3.58
CA VAL A 220 -5.41 5.72 -2.62
C VAL A 220 -6.64 5.16 -3.34
N ASP A 221 -7.06 5.77 -4.45
CA ASP A 221 -8.20 5.28 -5.25
C ASP A 221 -7.87 3.91 -5.88
N TYR A 222 -6.68 3.73 -6.44
CA TYR A 222 -6.27 2.47 -7.04
C TYR A 222 -6.23 1.33 -6.00
N PHE A 223 -5.70 1.57 -4.80
CA PHE A 223 -5.76 0.60 -3.71
C PHE A 223 -7.20 0.21 -3.36
N LYS A 224 -8.13 1.17 -3.34
CA LYS A 224 -9.54 0.97 -2.96
C LYS A 224 -10.39 0.32 -4.07
N ASN A 225 -10.18 0.73 -5.31
CA ASN A 225 -11.11 0.61 -6.44
C ASN A 225 -10.45 0.17 -7.77
N GLY A 226 -9.13 -0.01 -7.82
CA GLY A 226 -8.40 -0.39 -9.02
C GLY A 226 -8.84 -1.73 -9.62
N SER A 227 -8.65 -1.89 -10.93
CA SER A 227 -9.08 -3.10 -11.67
C SER A 227 -8.13 -4.28 -11.53
N GLY A 228 -6.85 -4.02 -11.28
CA GLY A 228 -5.79 -5.03 -11.23
C GLY A 228 -5.61 -5.69 -9.86
N ASN A 229 -4.63 -6.58 -9.77
CA ASN A 229 -4.42 -7.44 -8.61
C ASN A 229 -3.86 -6.72 -7.37
N GLY A 230 -3.36 -5.48 -7.49
CA GLY A 230 -2.90 -4.67 -6.37
C GLY A 230 -4.02 -3.91 -5.63
N ALA A 231 -5.20 -3.78 -6.22
CA ALA A 231 -6.36 -3.28 -5.51
C ALA A 231 -6.79 -4.28 -4.42
N ILE A 232 -7.14 -3.80 -3.22
CA ILE A 232 -7.29 -4.65 -2.01
C ILE A 232 -8.33 -5.78 -2.15
N ASN A 233 -9.34 -5.59 -3.00
CA ASN A 233 -10.37 -6.59 -3.30
C ASN A 233 -9.87 -7.74 -4.20
N ASN A 234 -8.79 -7.50 -4.94
CA ASN A 234 -8.13 -8.48 -5.79
C ASN A 234 -6.84 -9.03 -5.15
N ALA A 235 -6.12 -8.22 -4.36
CA ALA A 235 -4.93 -8.65 -3.61
C ALA A 235 -5.28 -9.65 -2.50
N ILE A 236 -6.38 -9.40 -1.79
CA ILE A 236 -7.04 -10.34 -0.88
C ILE A 236 -8.35 -10.73 -1.55
N THR A 237 -8.44 -11.93 -2.11
CA THR A 237 -9.44 -12.31 -3.12
C THR A 237 -10.77 -12.71 -2.51
N ASN A 238 -10.73 -13.74 -1.66
CA ASN A 238 -11.91 -14.42 -1.13
C ASN A 238 -11.89 -14.36 0.41
N ILE A 239 -13.06 -14.22 1.03
CA ILE A 239 -13.20 -14.31 2.49
C ILE A 239 -13.70 -15.71 2.83
N VAL A 240 -12.86 -16.49 3.50
CA VAL A 240 -13.12 -17.88 3.88
C VAL A 240 -13.34 -18.00 5.39
N SER A 241 -13.93 -19.11 5.84
CA SER A 241 -14.19 -19.35 7.27
C SER A 241 -13.05 -20.12 7.93
N GLU A 242 -12.50 -19.60 9.02
CA GLU A 242 -11.44 -20.24 9.79
C GLU A 242 -11.86 -21.64 10.29
N PRO A 243 -11.07 -22.69 9.99
CA PRO A 243 -11.30 -24.02 10.52
C PRO A 243 -11.23 -24.03 12.04
N GLY A 244 -12.33 -24.45 12.68
CA GLY A 244 -12.48 -24.58 14.13
C GLY A 244 -13.21 -23.41 14.82
N THR A 245 -13.10 -22.18 14.30
CA THR A 245 -13.70 -20.99 14.95
C THR A 245 -14.82 -20.35 14.12
N GLY A 246 -14.80 -20.50 12.79
CA GLY A 246 -15.71 -19.79 11.89
C GLY A 246 -15.42 -18.29 11.72
N LYS A 247 -14.33 -17.76 12.29
CA LYS A 247 -13.90 -16.36 12.06
C LYS A 247 -13.54 -16.13 10.58
N PRO A 248 -13.75 -14.94 10.01
CA PRO A 248 -13.34 -14.66 8.64
C PRO A 248 -11.81 -14.61 8.50
N LEU A 249 -11.29 -15.17 7.41
CA LEU A 249 -9.90 -15.05 6.95
C LEU A 249 -9.90 -14.61 5.47
N GLY A 250 -8.88 -13.90 5.03
CA GLY A 250 -8.78 -13.38 3.66
C GLY A 250 -7.73 -14.12 2.84
N GLN A 251 -8.15 -14.89 1.84
CA GLN A 251 -7.23 -15.58 0.93
C GLN A 251 -6.39 -14.57 0.15
N GLY A 252 -5.06 -14.69 0.22
CA GLY A 252 -4.15 -13.89 -0.59
C GLY A 252 -4.12 -14.34 -2.05
N GLN A 253 -4.03 -13.39 -2.97
CA GLN A 253 -4.02 -13.64 -4.42
C GLN A 253 -2.94 -14.66 -4.84
N GLU A 254 -1.72 -14.49 -4.32
CA GLU A 254 -0.58 -15.35 -4.67
C GLU A 254 -0.45 -16.61 -3.82
N SER A 255 -1.36 -16.87 -2.88
CA SER A 255 -1.23 -18.03 -1.98
C SER A 255 -1.30 -19.38 -2.71
N GLY A 256 -1.86 -19.42 -3.93
CA GLY A 256 -1.79 -20.60 -4.80
C GLY A 256 -0.47 -20.77 -5.56
N ARG A 257 0.36 -19.72 -5.68
CA ARG A 257 1.69 -19.76 -6.31
C ARG A 257 2.73 -20.25 -5.31
N ASP A 258 3.00 -19.43 -4.29
CA ASP A 258 3.97 -19.70 -3.22
C ASP A 258 3.79 -18.71 -2.06
N GLN A 259 4.46 -19.02 -0.94
CA GLN A 259 4.39 -18.20 0.26
C GLN A 259 5.44 -17.06 0.30
N GLY A 260 6.48 -17.10 -0.52
CA GLY A 260 7.51 -16.05 -0.60
C GLY A 260 6.98 -14.74 -1.22
N HIS A 261 6.21 -14.85 -2.29
CA HIS A 261 5.49 -13.73 -2.91
C HIS A 261 4.24 -13.34 -2.10
N SER A 262 3.55 -14.32 -1.50
CA SER A 262 2.48 -14.01 -0.54
C SER A 262 2.98 -13.19 0.66
N ALA A 263 4.22 -13.41 1.13
CA ALA A 263 4.86 -12.58 2.16
C ALA A 263 5.19 -11.17 1.65
N LEU A 264 5.62 -11.02 0.40
CA LEU A 264 5.86 -9.71 -0.24
C LEU A 264 4.57 -8.89 -0.32
N ASN A 265 3.43 -9.52 -0.62
CA ASN A 265 2.13 -8.85 -0.58
C ASN A 265 1.83 -8.28 0.81
N GLN A 266 2.06 -9.03 1.90
CA GLN A 266 1.83 -8.51 3.26
C GLN A 266 2.79 -7.35 3.59
N GLN A 267 4.02 -7.37 3.07
CA GLN A 267 4.97 -6.27 3.23
C GLN A 267 4.51 -5.01 2.49
N MET A 268 4.18 -5.11 1.19
CA MET A 268 3.75 -3.94 0.40
C MET A 268 2.38 -3.40 0.86
N LEU A 269 1.44 -4.27 1.24
CA LEU A 269 0.17 -3.85 1.85
C LEU A 269 0.40 -3.05 3.15
N GLY A 270 1.32 -3.51 4.01
CA GLY A 270 1.72 -2.78 5.22
C GLY A 270 2.34 -1.43 4.90
N VAL A 271 3.23 -1.36 3.91
CA VAL A 271 3.87 -0.11 3.44
C VAL A 271 2.83 0.90 2.95
N ILE A 272 1.91 0.49 2.08
CA ILE A 272 0.83 1.34 1.55
C ILE A 272 -0.05 1.87 2.71
N ALA A 273 -0.48 0.97 3.60
CA ALA A 273 -1.37 1.34 4.69
C ALA A 273 -0.71 2.30 5.70
N GLN A 274 0.57 2.10 6.02
CA GLN A 274 1.30 2.99 6.93
C GLN A 274 1.60 4.36 6.33
N GLN A 275 1.97 4.42 5.04
CA GLN A 275 2.15 5.70 4.34
C GLN A 275 0.85 6.50 4.29
N ALA A 276 -0.28 5.85 3.99
CA ALA A 276 -1.59 6.51 4.01
C ALA A 276 -2.02 6.94 5.43
N TRP A 277 -1.80 6.08 6.43
CA TRP A 277 -2.15 6.36 7.83
C TRP A 277 -1.41 7.59 8.37
N ASN A 278 -0.12 7.74 8.07
CA ASN A 278 0.66 8.91 8.45
C ASN A 278 0.23 10.22 7.74
N GLN A 279 -0.63 10.13 6.72
CA GLN A 279 -1.31 11.26 6.05
C GLN A 279 -2.80 11.39 6.44
N GLY A 280 -3.28 10.58 7.41
CA GLY A 280 -4.65 10.62 7.91
C GLY A 280 -5.67 9.77 7.14
N GLU A 281 -5.23 8.93 6.19
CA GLU A 281 -6.09 8.02 5.41
C GLU A 281 -6.02 6.58 5.97
N ASP A 282 -7.13 6.09 6.52
CA ASP A 282 -7.22 4.83 7.27
C ASP A 282 -7.44 3.61 6.35
N LEU A 283 -6.42 3.27 5.55
CA LEU A 283 -6.43 2.06 4.72
C LEU A 283 -6.37 0.76 5.54
N TYR A 284 -5.89 0.81 6.78
CA TYR A 284 -5.92 -0.33 7.71
C TYR A 284 -7.34 -0.78 8.05
N SER A 285 -8.27 0.16 8.23
CA SER A 285 -9.67 -0.15 8.56
C SER A 285 -10.55 -0.33 7.30
N TYR A 286 -10.03 0.01 6.12
CA TYR A 286 -10.78 -0.04 4.86
C TYR A 286 -11.31 -1.45 4.56
N ASN A 287 -12.56 -1.47 4.05
CA ASN A 287 -13.30 -2.68 3.71
C ASN A 287 -13.30 -3.75 4.83
N ASN A 288 -13.69 -3.35 6.05
CA ASN A 288 -13.71 -4.20 7.24
C ASN A 288 -12.33 -4.79 7.59
N SER A 289 -11.29 -3.96 7.52
CA SER A 289 -9.88 -4.35 7.71
C SER A 289 -9.47 -5.54 6.84
N ARG A 290 -9.77 -5.49 5.53
CA ARG A 290 -9.49 -6.61 4.60
C ARG A 290 -8.01 -7.01 4.57
N LEU A 291 -7.11 -6.06 4.80
CA LEU A 291 -5.68 -6.31 4.96
C LEU A 291 -5.40 -7.20 6.18
N LEU A 292 -6.02 -6.94 7.35
CA LEU A 292 -5.91 -7.82 8.53
C LEU A 292 -6.42 -9.23 8.25
N LEU A 293 -7.53 -9.37 7.52
CA LEU A 293 -8.03 -10.70 7.14
C LEU A 293 -7.00 -11.47 6.30
N GLY A 294 -6.30 -10.76 5.39
CA GLY A 294 -5.15 -11.28 4.64
C GLY A 294 -3.97 -11.68 5.52
N ALA A 295 -3.60 -10.83 6.47
CA ALA A 295 -2.52 -11.07 7.41
C ALA A 295 -2.79 -12.29 8.30
N GLU A 296 -4.00 -12.41 8.88
CA GLU A 296 -4.39 -13.56 9.70
C GLU A 296 -4.40 -14.88 8.89
N TYR A 297 -4.88 -14.85 7.63
CA TYR A 297 -4.84 -16.01 6.73
C TYR A 297 -3.41 -16.48 6.45
N PHE A 298 -2.55 -15.56 6.00
CA PHE A 298 -1.15 -15.85 5.70
C PHE A 298 -0.41 -16.36 6.95
N ALA A 299 -0.59 -15.66 8.07
CA ALA A 299 0.04 -15.98 9.34
C ALA A 299 -0.34 -17.40 9.80
N ARG A 300 -1.64 -17.70 9.82
CA ARG A 300 -2.15 -19.02 10.21
C ARG A 300 -1.52 -20.13 9.37
N TYR A 301 -1.51 -19.98 8.04
CA TYR A 301 -0.98 -20.99 7.14
C TYR A 301 0.52 -21.21 7.30
N ASN A 302 1.28 -20.13 7.40
CA ASN A 302 2.75 -20.17 7.50
C ASN A 302 3.26 -20.54 8.91
N LEU A 303 2.38 -20.53 9.93
CA LEU A 303 2.60 -21.19 11.23
C LEU A 303 2.33 -22.71 11.20
N GLY A 304 2.07 -23.30 10.02
CA GLY A 304 1.87 -24.75 9.85
C GLY A 304 0.43 -25.24 10.01
N ASN A 305 -0.55 -24.34 10.20
CA ASN A 305 -1.97 -24.72 10.28
C ASN A 305 -2.61 -24.72 8.88
N ASP A 306 -3.68 -25.49 8.68
CA ASP A 306 -4.41 -25.48 7.41
C ASP A 306 -5.34 -24.27 7.29
N VAL A 307 -5.59 -23.83 6.06
CA VAL A 307 -6.60 -22.81 5.73
C VAL A 307 -7.44 -23.30 4.54
N PRO A 308 -8.73 -22.96 4.44
CA PRO A 308 -9.53 -23.25 3.25
C PRO A 308 -9.00 -22.42 2.09
N PHE A 309 -8.86 -23.04 0.93
CA PHE A 309 -8.52 -22.36 -0.31
C PHE A 309 -9.67 -22.51 -1.31
N GLU A 310 -10.20 -21.39 -1.76
CA GLU A 310 -11.16 -21.33 -2.85
C GLU A 310 -10.37 -21.23 -4.18
N PRO A 311 -10.63 -22.11 -5.18
CA PRO A 311 -9.93 -22.08 -6.45
C PRO A 311 -9.93 -20.69 -7.11
N TRP A 312 -8.76 -20.25 -7.58
CA TRP A 312 -8.54 -18.90 -8.07
C TRP A 312 -7.87 -18.89 -9.44
N THR A 313 -8.19 -17.87 -10.26
CA THR A 313 -7.57 -17.62 -11.57
C THR A 313 -7.59 -16.13 -11.92
N ASN A 314 -6.58 -15.67 -12.67
CA ASN A 314 -6.61 -14.38 -13.40
C ASN A 314 -6.86 -14.55 -14.91
N ASN A 315 -7.33 -15.73 -15.34
CA ASN A 315 -7.47 -16.14 -16.75
C ASN A 315 -6.13 -16.32 -17.49
N ILE A 316 -4.99 -16.36 -16.78
CA ILE A 316 -3.67 -16.72 -17.32
C ILE A 316 -3.15 -17.94 -16.56
N VAL A 317 -3.01 -17.81 -15.23
CA VAL A 317 -2.68 -18.89 -14.31
C VAL A 317 -3.88 -19.24 -13.44
N SER A 318 -3.91 -20.46 -12.93
CA SER A 318 -5.00 -20.97 -12.09
C SER A 318 -4.47 -21.92 -11.02
N TRP A 319 -4.98 -21.79 -9.80
CA TRP A 319 -4.64 -22.68 -8.68
C TRP A 319 -5.91 -23.23 -8.05
N THR A 320 -5.89 -24.53 -7.73
CA THR A 320 -6.99 -25.24 -7.08
C THR A 320 -6.76 -25.48 -5.59
N GLU A 321 -5.55 -25.22 -5.10
CA GLU A 321 -5.12 -25.42 -3.72
C GLU A 321 -4.10 -24.34 -3.31
N ILE A 322 -3.85 -24.23 -2.00
CA ILE A 322 -2.81 -23.36 -1.45
C ILE A 322 -1.44 -24.02 -1.60
N SER A 323 -0.45 -23.27 -2.10
CA SER A 323 0.89 -23.79 -2.32
C SER A 323 1.68 -23.90 -1.03
N SER A 324 2.33 -25.06 -0.84
CA SER A 324 3.30 -25.28 0.24
C SER A 324 4.71 -24.77 -0.10
N ALA A 325 4.95 -24.24 -1.30
CA ALA A 325 6.24 -23.68 -1.69
C ALA A 325 6.60 -22.50 -0.77
N SER A 326 7.83 -22.53 -0.24
CA SER A 326 8.35 -21.54 0.71
C SER A 326 7.50 -21.35 1.98
N ARG A 327 6.68 -22.34 2.39
CA ARG A 327 5.83 -22.23 3.59
C ARG A 327 6.67 -21.94 4.84
N GLY A 328 6.30 -20.88 5.56
CA GLY A 328 7.12 -20.28 6.62
C GLY A 328 7.90 -19.04 6.17
N ALA A 329 7.79 -18.62 4.90
CA ALA A 329 8.47 -17.43 4.38
C ALA A 329 8.21 -16.18 5.24
N THR A 330 9.29 -15.47 5.57
CA THR A 330 9.25 -14.24 6.37
C THR A 330 9.82 -13.07 5.60
N ARG A 331 9.14 -11.92 5.65
CA ARG A 331 9.67 -10.61 5.23
C ARG A 331 9.33 -9.57 6.31
N PRO A 332 10.16 -8.52 6.51
CA PRO A 332 9.89 -7.49 7.52
C PRO A 332 8.57 -6.74 7.27
N THR A 333 7.61 -6.83 8.21
CA THR A 333 6.32 -6.10 8.24
C THR A 333 5.48 -6.47 9.47
N TRP A 334 5.78 -7.59 10.13
CA TRP A 334 4.85 -8.18 11.11
C TRP A 334 4.78 -7.41 12.42
N GLU A 335 5.86 -6.68 12.72
CA GLU A 335 5.90 -5.73 13.80
C GLU A 335 5.02 -4.50 13.54
N LEU A 336 4.99 -4.00 12.30
CA LEU A 336 4.06 -2.95 11.87
C LEU A 336 2.60 -3.42 12.03
N LEU A 337 2.28 -4.60 11.48
CA LEU A 337 0.91 -5.14 11.49
C LEU A 337 0.43 -5.43 12.91
N TYR A 338 1.27 -6.02 13.77
CA TYR A 338 0.93 -6.28 15.17
C TYR A 338 0.79 -4.99 15.99
N SER A 339 1.72 -4.05 15.86
CA SER A 339 1.64 -2.75 16.54
C SER A 339 0.39 -1.98 16.13
N HIS A 340 0.05 -1.94 14.84
CA HIS A 340 -1.15 -1.24 14.38
C HIS A 340 -2.44 -1.93 14.85
N TYR A 341 -2.67 -3.19 14.48
CA TYR A 341 -3.95 -3.83 14.75
C TYR A 341 -4.10 -4.30 16.20
N GLY A 342 -3.07 -4.95 16.75
CA GLY A 342 -3.11 -5.54 18.08
C GLY A 342 -2.93 -4.50 19.20
N GLN A 343 -2.02 -3.54 19.02
CA GLN A 343 -1.70 -2.57 20.07
C GLN A 343 -2.49 -1.25 19.92
N ILE A 344 -2.40 -0.57 18.78
CA ILE A 344 -3.09 0.73 18.56
C ILE A 344 -4.60 0.53 18.48
N LYS A 345 -5.09 -0.29 17.53
CA LYS A 345 -6.53 -0.55 17.32
C LYS A 345 -7.14 -1.50 18.37
N GLY A 346 -6.31 -2.27 19.09
CA GLY A 346 -6.75 -3.15 20.19
C GLY A 346 -7.57 -4.37 19.74
N LEU A 347 -7.38 -4.84 18.50
CA LEU A 347 -8.13 -5.95 17.92
C LEU A 347 -7.56 -7.31 18.37
N ASP A 348 -8.42 -8.33 18.36
CA ASP A 348 -8.03 -9.73 18.56
C ASP A 348 -7.35 -10.27 17.29
N VAL A 349 -6.01 -10.30 17.31
CA VAL A 349 -5.15 -10.67 16.17
C VAL A 349 -4.26 -11.89 16.46
N PRO A 350 -4.87 -13.07 16.73
CA PRO A 350 -4.16 -14.21 17.28
C PRO A 350 -3.08 -14.75 16.34
N TRP A 351 -3.29 -14.75 15.03
CA TRP A 351 -2.30 -15.25 14.08
C TRP A 351 -1.24 -14.21 13.75
N THR A 352 -1.62 -12.95 13.53
CA THR A 352 -0.65 -11.85 13.31
C THR A 352 0.32 -11.74 14.49
N LYS A 353 -0.18 -11.85 15.73
CA LYS A 353 0.66 -11.84 16.94
C LYS A 353 1.61 -13.04 17.02
N GLN A 354 1.13 -14.24 16.69
CA GLN A 354 1.99 -15.43 16.66
C GLN A 354 3.03 -15.36 15.55
N PHE A 355 2.66 -14.85 14.38
CA PHE A 355 3.57 -14.73 13.24
C PHE A 355 4.62 -13.64 13.46
N PHE A 356 4.27 -12.53 14.12
CA PHE A 356 5.23 -11.55 14.64
C PHE A 356 6.25 -12.19 15.59
N ASN A 357 5.82 -13.03 16.54
CA ASN A 357 6.76 -13.74 17.41
C ASN A 357 7.65 -14.74 16.63
N TYR A 358 7.09 -15.39 15.60
CA TYR A 358 7.80 -16.30 14.72
C TYR A 358 8.87 -15.57 13.88
N THR A 359 8.54 -14.42 13.28
CA THR A 359 9.50 -13.64 12.47
C THR A 359 10.63 -13.09 13.32
N LEU A 360 10.36 -12.63 14.55
CA LEU A 360 11.41 -12.27 15.50
C LEU A 360 12.38 -13.44 15.72
N GLY A 361 11.88 -14.68 15.82
CA GLY A 361 12.70 -15.90 15.86
C GLY A 361 13.63 -16.03 14.64
N THR A 362 13.08 -15.90 13.43
CA THR A 362 13.86 -15.94 12.17
C THR A 362 14.93 -14.86 12.08
N PHE A 363 14.69 -13.67 12.64
CA PHE A 363 15.65 -12.57 12.68
C PHE A 363 16.62 -12.60 13.88
N GLY A 364 16.75 -13.75 14.58
CA GLY A 364 17.70 -13.95 15.68
C GLY A 364 17.13 -13.75 17.09
N GLY A 365 15.81 -13.71 17.22
CA GLY A 365 15.06 -13.78 18.48
C GLY A 365 14.81 -12.45 19.21
N VAL A 366 15.27 -11.31 18.67
CA VAL A 366 15.26 -10.03 19.41
C VAL A 366 14.54 -8.90 18.67
N PHE A 367 14.79 -8.74 17.36
CA PHE A 367 14.28 -7.63 16.55
C PHE A 367 14.02 -8.05 15.11
N GLU A 368 13.17 -7.32 14.39
CA GLU A 368 12.95 -7.46 12.96
C GLU A 368 14.05 -6.73 12.17
N GLY A 369 14.64 -7.40 11.17
CA GLY A 369 15.72 -6.86 10.34
C GLY A 369 15.24 -5.82 9.31
N GLY A 370 16.19 -5.22 8.60
CA GLY A 370 15.93 -4.28 7.51
C GLY A 370 16.94 -4.37 6.37
N GLY A 371 16.80 -3.53 5.35
CA GLY A 371 17.57 -3.61 4.11
C GLY A 371 19.08 -3.77 4.34
N GLY A 372 19.63 -4.90 3.89
CA GLY A 372 21.04 -5.27 4.04
C GLY A 372 21.46 -5.81 5.41
N SER A 373 20.51 -6.23 6.26
CA SER A 373 20.80 -6.79 7.59
C SER A 373 20.68 -8.31 7.69
N TYR A 374 20.05 -8.99 6.72
CA TYR A 374 19.55 -10.37 6.87
C TYR A 374 19.66 -11.28 5.63
N GLY A 375 20.18 -10.79 4.49
CA GLY A 375 20.41 -11.60 3.28
C GLY A 375 20.79 -10.73 2.08
N GLU A 376 21.13 -11.35 0.95
CA GLU A 376 21.39 -10.67 -0.34
C GLU A 376 20.38 -11.11 -1.43
N GLY A 377 20.26 -10.36 -2.53
CA GLY A 377 19.26 -10.59 -3.59
C GLY A 377 17.92 -9.87 -3.35
N SER A 378 17.15 -9.63 -4.41
CA SER A 378 15.97 -8.73 -4.43
C SER A 378 15.03 -8.92 -3.24
N GLY A 379 14.69 -10.16 -2.89
CA GLY A 379 13.76 -10.48 -1.80
C GLY A 379 14.10 -9.85 -0.45
N HIS A 380 15.38 -9.64 -0.17
CA HIS A 380 15.87 -9.03 1.07
C HIS A 380 15.85 -7.48 1.03
N TYR A 381 15.63 -6.89 -0.15
CA TYR A 381 15.67 -5.45 -0.43
C TYR A 381 14.39 -4.90 -1.10
N ASP A 382 13.32 -5.68 -1.26
CA ASP A 382 12.05 -5.14 -1.81
C ASP A 382 11.32 -4.21 -0.81
N GLY A 383 11.68 -4.26 0.48
CA GLY A 383 11.17 -3.36 1.52
C GLY A 383 12.23 -2.97 2.56
N LEU A 384 12.00 -1.87 3.28
CA LEU A 384 12.98 -1.25 4.19
C LEU A 384 13.17 -2.00 5.51
N GLY A 385 12.10 -2.57 6.07
CA GLY A 385 12.11 -3.28 7.35
C GLY A 385 12.36 -2.38 8.56
N TRP A 386 13.20 -2.84 9.49
CA TRP A 386 13.50 -2.20 10.78
C TRP A 386 12.28 -2.02 11.70
N GLY A 387 11.30 -2.92 11.64
CA GLY A 387 10.04 -2.77 12.38
C GLY A 387 10.21 -2.57 13.88
N THR A 388 11.29 -3.08 14.49
CA THR A 388 11.57 -2.90 15.92
C THR A 388 11.96 -1.48 16.29
N LEU A 389 12.66 -0.78 15.40
CA LEU A 389 12.90 0.66 15.57
C LEU A 389 11.62 1.43 15.24
N LEU A 390 11.06 1.16 14.05
CA LEU A 390 10.04 2.02 13.45
C LEU A 390 8.65 1.87 14.07
N TYR A 391 8.30 0.72 14.64
CA TYR A 391 6.91 0.42 15.04
C TYR A 391 6.73 -0.27 16.40
N ARG A 392 7.76 -0.85 17.04
CA ARG A 392 7.61 -1.45 18.38
C ARG A 392 7.08 -0.41 19.37
N LEU A 393 6.01 -0.79 20.08
CA LEU A 393 5.42 -0.04 21.19
C LEU A 393 5.50 -0.87 22.48
N ASP A 394 5.93 -0.26 23.59
CA ASP A 394 5.59 -0.77 24.93
C ASP A 394 4.23 -0.21 25.42
N GLN A 395 3.84 -0.58 26.63
CA GLN A 395 2.56 -0.16 27.20
C GLN A 395 2.44 1.37 27.33
N SER A 396 3.54 2.08 27.64
CA SER A 396 3.52 3.54 27.75
C SER A 396 3.32 4.23 26.40
N ASP A 397 3.90 3.68 25.32
CA ASP A 397 3.69 4.18 23.96
C ASP A 397 2.23 3.94 23.50
N VAL A 398 1.66 2.78 23.85
CA VAL A 398 0.25 2.42 23.56
C VAL A 398 -0.71 3.33 24.32
N ASP A 399 -0.47 3.56 25.61
CA ASP A 399 -1.32 4.41 26.46
C ASP A 399 -1.28 5.88 25.99
N ALA A 400 -0.12 6.37 25.54
CA ALA A 400 0.01 7.69 24.92
C ALA A 400 -0.82 7.79 23.62
N THR A 401 -0.76 6.78 22.75
CA THR A 401 -1.51 6.74 21.48
C THR A 401 -3.02 6.66 21.68
N ARG A 402 -3.48 5.93 22.71
CA ARG A 402 -4.91 5.86 23.09
C ARG A 402 -5.41 7.15 23.75
N SER A 403 -4.54 7.86 24.45
CA SER A 403 -4.86 9.16 25.07
C SER A 403 -4.98 10.27 24.03
N SER A 404 -4.11 10.31 23.02
CA SER A 404 -4.19 11.30 21.94
C SER A 404 -5.44 11.11 21.06
N SER A 405 -5.73 9.88 20.66
CA SER A 405 -6.96 9.55 19.90
C SER A 405 -8.25 9.86 20.66
N SER A 406 -8.29 9.62 21.97
CA SER A 406 -9.41 10.02 22.83
C SER A 406 -9.59 11.55 22.91
N SER A 407 -8.49 12.30 22.89
CA SER A 407 -8.50 13.78 22.92
C SER A 407 -9.14 14.38 21.67
N THR A 408 -8.89 13.78 20.49
CA THR A 408 -9.50 14.19 19.21
C THR A 408 -11.02 14.00 19.19
N ILE A 409 -11.55 12.98 19.89
CA ILE A 409 -13.00 12.73 20.01
C ILE A 409 -13.67 13.74 20.95
N VAL A 410 -12.99 14.18 22.01
CA VAL A 410 -13.51 15.23 22.91
C VAL A 410 -13.51 16.59 22.22
N ALA A 411 -12.47 16.91 21.44
CA ALA A 411 -12.41 18.16 20.66
C ALA A 411 -13.51 18.26 19.57
N SER A 412 -14.00 17.12 19.07
CA SER A 412 -15.06 17.07 18.05
C SER A 412 -16.49 16.95 18.62
N THR A 413 -16.65 16.82 19.95
CA THR A 413 -17.97 16.79 20.62
C THR A 413 -18.33 18.08 21.39
N SER A 414 -17.43 19.06 21.46
CA SER A 414 -17.65 20.35 22.13
C SER A 414 -18.27 21.45 21.23
N THR A 415 -19.38 21.14 20.56
CA THR A 415 -20.29 22.15 19.96
C THR A 415 -21.76 21.94 20.33
N VAL A 416 -22.02 21.60 21.60
CA VAL A 416 -23.37 21.76 22.18
C VAL A 416 -23.61 23.23 22.47
N SER A 417 -24.27 23.92 21.55
CA SER A 417 -24.69 25.32 21.71
C SER A 417 -25.80 25.45 22.75
N THR A 418 -25.42 25.81 23.98
CA THR A 418 -26.37 26.25 25.02
C THR A 418 -27.08 27.54 24.58
N PRO A 419 -28.43 27.61 24.58
CA PRO A 419 -29.14 28.83 24.25
C PRO A 419 -29.01 29.85 25.39
N SER A 420 -28.23 30.91 25.17
CA SER A 420 -28.13 32.03 26.10
C SER A 420 -29.41 32.87 26.07
N SER A 421 -30.20 32.78 27.15
CA SER A 421 -31.42 33.57 27.32
C SER A 421 -31.09 35.04 27.61
N THR A 422 -31.04 35.87 26.58
CA THR A 422 -30.87 37.33 26.73
C THR A 422 -32.25 37.98 26.82
N SER A 423 -32.59 38.53 27.99
CA SER A 423 -33.91 39.11 28.24
C SER A 423 -34.03 40.50 27.60
N ILE A 424 -34.88 40.63 26.58
CA ILE A 424 -35.29 41.93 26.02
C ILE A 424 -36.72 42.23 26.48
N VAL A 425 -36.87 43.30 27.24
CA VAL A 425 -38.16 43.77 27.76
C VAL A 425 -38.83 44.65 26.71
N VAL A 426 -39.94 44.20 26.14
CA VAL A 426 -40.89 45.06 25.41
C VAL A 426 -42.29 44.75 25.92
N ALA A 427 -42.96 45.77 26.48
CA ALA A 427 -44.33 45.65 26.96
C ALA A 427 -45.32 45.84 25.81
N ALA A 428 -46.36 45.00 25.75
CA ALA A 428 -47.56 45.25 24.97
C ALA A 428 -48.80 44.70 25.70
N SER A 429 -49.86 45.51 25.68
CA SER A 429 -51.12 45.32 26.40
C SER A 429 -52.01 44.20 25.84
N ALA A 430 -52.86 43.63 26.71
CA ALA A 430 -53.79 42.56 26.37
C ALA A 430 -54.98 43.01 25.50
N SER A 431 -55.46 42.12 24.63
CA SER A 431 -56.80 42.11 24.04
C SER A 431 -57.11 40.68 23.56
N ALA A 432 -58.37 40.23 23.65
CA ALA A 432 -58.79 38.88 23.26
C ALA A 432 -59.51 38.88 21.90
N PHE A 433 -59.43 37.77 21.12
CA PHE A 433 -60.57 36.95 20.63
C PHE A 433 -60.19 35.93 19.52
N SER A 434 -60.93 34.81 19.51
CA SER A 434 -61.25 33.87 18.40
C SER A 434 -60.16 33.28 17.48
N THR A 435 -59.91 31.98 17.66
CA THR A 435 -59.87 30.88 16.65
C THR A 435 -59.69 31.20 15.16
N PHE A 436 -58.73 30.51 14.52
CA PHE A 436 -59.00 29.69 13.31
C PHE A 436 -58.04 28.48 13.24
N SER A 437 -58.48 27.42 12.55
CA SER A 437 -57.81 26.11 12.47
C SER A 437 -56.82 26.03 11.30
N THR A 438 -55.72 25.30 11.46
CA THR A 438 -54.89 24.79 10.35
C THR A 438 -54.58 23.30 10.55
N SER A 439 -54.92 22.50 9.54
CA SER A 439 -54.79 21.04 9.59
C SER A 439 -53.37 20.59 9.22
N SER A 440 -52.79 19.69 10.03
CA SER A 440 -51.58 18.95 9.70
C SER A 440 -51.93 17.62 9.03
N TYR A 441 -51.43 17.37 7.82
CA TYR A 441 -51.44 16.04 7.22
C TYR A 441 -50.16 15.27 7.61
N THR A 442 -50.33 14.11 8.21
CA THR A 442 -49.26 13.13 8.43
C THR A 442 -49.73 11.81 7.85
N ALA A 443 -48.99 11.27 6.88
CA ALA A 443 -49.30 9.99 6.26
C ALA A 443 -48.45 8.88 6.90
N SER A 444 -49.09 7.97 7.62
CA SER A 444 -48.49 6.74 8.14
C SER A 444 -49.09 5.54 7.39
N VAL A 445 -48.23 4.66 6.89
CA VAL A 445 -48.65 3.45 6.16
C VAL A 445 -48.73 2.29 7.14
N THR A 446 -49.90 1.63 7.19
CA THR A 446 -50.12 0.39 7.97
C THR A 446 -50.39 -0.77 7.01
N VAL A 447 -49.64 -1.86 7.16
CA VAL A 447 -49.84 -3.10 6.39
C VAL A 447 -50.80 -4.02 7.15
N LYS A 448 -51.76 -4.64 6.44
CA LYS A 448 -52.64 -5.70 6.96
C LYS A 448 -52.37 -7.04 6.26
N PRO A 449 -52.38 -8.19 6.97
CA PRO A 449 -52.22 -9.52 6.37
C PRO A 449 -53.58 -10.24 6.15
N THR A 450 -53.67 -11.13 5.15
CA THR A 450 -54.76 -12.13 5.07
C THR A 450 -54.38 -13.44 4.33
N SER A 451 -54.34 -14.52 5.12
CA SER A 451 -54.68 -15.95 4.92
C SER A 451 -54.76 -16.66 3.53
N VAL A 452 -53.85 -17.62 3.34
CA VAL A 452 -53.97 -19.07 2.95
C VAL A 452 -55.22 -19.61 2.20
N VAL A 453 -55.00 -20.34 1.09
CA VAL A 453 -55.72 -21.57 0.64
C VAL A 453 -54.75 -22.54 -0.09
N HIS A 454 -54.96 -23.87 -0.01
CA HIS A 454 -54.18 -24.96 -0.65
C HIS A 454 -54.76 -25.43 -2.02
N ILE A 455 -53.94 -26.07 -2.88
CA ILE A 455 -54.09 -27.48 -3.40
C ILE A 455 -53.24 -27.76 -4.69
N SER A 456 -52.33 -28.74 -4.59
CA SER A 456 -51.93 -29.84 -5.51
C SER A 456 -51.72 -29.71 -7.05
N THR A 457 -50.49 -30.10 -7.46
CA THR A 457 -50.08 -30.98 -8.61
C THR A 457 -50.40 -30.67 -10.09
N GLY A 458 -49.36 -30.70 -10.97
CA GLY A 458 -49.51 -31.11 -12.38
C GLY A 458 -48.45 -30.64 -13.40
N TYR A 459 -47.51 -31.55 -13.75
CA TYR A 459 -46.77 -31.80 -15.02
C TYR A 459 -46.42 -30.71 -16.09
N ILE A 460 -45.41 -31.05 -16.92
CA ILE A 460 -44.64 -30.26 -17.94
C ILE A 460 -44.88 -30.89 -19.35
N PRO A 461 -44.89 -30.21 -20.55
CA PRO A 461 -43.93 -29.16 -21.02
C PRO A 461 -44.42 -28.06 -22.04
N THR A 462 -43.46 -27.27 -22.55
CA THR A 462 -43.27 -26.74 -23.94
C THR A 462 -43.93 -25.45 -24.49
N SER A 463 -43.03 -24.50 -24.82
CA SER A 463 -42.85 -23.80 -26.12
C SER A 463 -43.42 -22.37 -26.37
N GLN A 464 -42.61 -21.65 -27.17
CA GLN A 464 -42.85 -20.42 -27.95
C GLN A 464 -42.75 -19.02 -27.29
N GLU A 465 -41.65 -18.35 -27.67
CA GLU A 465 -41.45 -16.91 -27.89
C GLU A 465 -42.65 -16.17 -28.51
N PRO A 466 -42.84 -14.86 -28.22
CA PRO A 466 -42.20 -13.85 -29.08
C PRO A 466 -41.68 -12.56 -28.41
N VAL A 467 -40.44 -12.20 -28.74
CA VAL A 467 -39.98 -10.88 -29.23
C VAL A 467 -40.81 -9.64 -28.87
N VAL A 468 -40.26 -8.78 -28.00
CA VAL A 468 -40.53 -7.32 -27.99
C VAL A 468 -39.22 -6.55 -27.75
N LYS A 469 -38.87 -5.64 -28.67
CA LYS A 469 -37.76 -4.66 -28.50
C LYS A 469 -38.20 -3.47 -27.64
N PRO A 470 -37.28 -2.83 -26.91
CA PRO A 470 -37.28 -1.38 -26.80
C PRO A 470 -36.04 -0.72 -27.40
N THR A 471 -36.29 0.45 -27.97
CA THR A 471 -35.40 1.31 -28.77
C THR A 471 -34.32 2.03 -27.94
N THR A 472 -33.21 2.30 -28.63
CA THR A 472 -32.10 3.23 -28.31
C THR A 472 -32.49 4.56 -27.64
N PHE A 473 -31.56 5.08 -26.82
CA PHE A 473 -31.34 6.52 -26.62
C PHE A 473 -29.86 6.89 -26.85
N SER A 474 -29.62 8.08 -27.38
CA SER A 474 -28.39 8.42 -28.11
C SER A 474 -27.20 8.88 -27.24
N THR A 475 -26.01 8.52 -27.70
CA THR A 475 -24.70 9.04 -27.27
C THR A 475 -24.52 10.51 -27.67
N LEU A 476 -23.85 11.28 -26.81
CA LEU A 476 -23.28 12.60 -27.14
C LEU A 476 -21.75 12.47 -27.17
N ILE A 477 -21.18 12.26 -28.37
CA ILE A 477 -19.73 12.21 -28.57
C ILE A 477 -19.21 13.62 -28.83
N ARG A 478 -18.18 14.03 -28.09
CA ARG A 478 -17.43 15.27 -28.34
C ARG A 478 -16.14 14.94 -29.08
N SER A 479 -15.99 15.49 -30.29
CA SER A 479 -14.86 15.20 -31.17
C SER A 479 -13.53 15.73 -30.62
N ALA A 480 -12.47 14.93 -30.78
CA ALA A 480 -11.08 15.39 -30.77
C ALA A 480 -10.41 14.90 -32.07
N THR A 481 -9.67 15.80 -32.73
CA THR A 481 -9.08 15.58 -34.06
C THR A 481 -7.78 14.78 -33.98
N ALA A 482 -7.68 13.70 -34.76
CA ALA A 482 -6.45 12.94 -34.93
C ALA A 482 -5.46 13.63 -35.90
N ILE A 483 -4.17 13.46 -35.64
CA ILE A 483 -3.06 13.84 -36.54
C ILE A 483 -2.49 12.53 -37.13
N PRO A 484 -2.23 12.43 -38.45
CA PRO A 484 -1.76 11.19 -39.06
C PRO A 484 -0.25 10.96 -38.84
N ILE A 485 0.12 9.71 -38.62
CA ILE A 485 1.51 9.21 -38.65
C ILE A 485 1.63 8.23 -39.85
N PRO A 486 2.73 8.23 -40.63
CA PRO A 486 2.85 7.40 -41.83
C PRO A 486 3.15 5.93 -41.52
N GLU A 487 2.69 5.04 -42.41
CA GLU A 487 2.97 3.60 -42.39
C GLU A 487 4.45 3.27 -42.66
N MET A 488 4.95 2.19 -42.07
CA MET A 488 6.14 1.46 -42.55
C MET A 488 5.82 -0.03 -42.74
N LEU A 489 6.33 -0.58 -43.84
CA LEU A 489 6.09 -1.95 -44.31
C LEU A 489 6.90 -3.01 -43.52
N PRO A 490 6.45 -4.27 -43.48
CA PRO A 490 7.10 -5.35 -42.73
C PRO A 490 8.28 -5.99 -43.50
N SER A 491 9.29 -6.46 -42.78
CA SER A 491 10.40 -7.25 -43.34
C SER A 491 10.43 -8.69 -42.81
N SER A 492 10.50 -9.61 -43.78
CA SER A 492 10.54 -11.07 -43.72
C SER A 492 11.51 -11.76 -42.74
N THR A 493 10.98 -12.77 -42.04
CA THR A 493 11.53 -14.14 -41.79
C THR A 493 13.05 -14.40 -41.80
N SER A 494 13.53 -15.13 -40.78
CA SER A 494 14.45 -16.26 -40.97
C SER A 494 14.25 -17.35 -39.92
N THR A 495 14.67 -18.59 -40.23
CA THR A 495 14.48 -19.82 -39.43
C THR A 495 15.79 -20.54 -39.16
N ALA A 496 16.03 -20.99 -37.92
CA ALA A 496 16.91 -22.12 -37.57
C ALA A 496 16.50 -22.58 -36.14
N GLN A 497 15.90 -23.75 -35.90
CA GLN A 497 16.36 -25.15 -35.97
C GLN A 497 17.41 -25.58 -34.93
N ASN A 498 17.00 -26.58 -34.13
CA ASN A 498 17.64 -27.20 -32.96
C ASN A 498 19.05 -27.75 -33.18
N ALA A 499 19.82 -27.82 -32.08
CA ALA A 499 20.73 -28.93 -31.80
C ALA A 499 20.74 -29.25 -30.29
N MET A 500 20.49 -30.52 -29.93
CA MET A 500 20.70 -31.05 -28.58
C MET A 500 22.10 -31.67 -28.46
N THR A 501 22.76 -31.50 -27.32
CA THR A 501 23.70 -32.50 -26.76
C THR A 501 23.76 -32.40 -25.24
N SER A 502 23.79 -33.55 -24.57
CA SER A 502 23.71 -33.70 -23.11
C SER A 502 25.09 -33.78 -22.43
N VAL A 503 25.21 -33.26 -21.21
CA VAL A 503 26.21 -33.70 -20.20
C VAL A 503 25.52 -33.86 -18.84
N ILE A 504 25.98 -34.84 -18.06
CA ILE A 504 25.43 -35.33 -16.78
C ILE A 504 26.03 -34.54 -15.59
N PRO A 505 25.33 -34.36 -14.45
CA PRO A 505 25.60 -33.25 -13.52
C PRO A 505 26.65 -33.57 -12.44
N THR A 506 27.13 -32.49 -11.81
CA THR A 506 27.84 -32.49 -10.52
C THR A 506 27.08 -31.63 -9.52
N GLU A 507 26.99 -32.10 -8.28
CA GLU A 507 26.21 -31.49 -7.20
C GLU A 507 26.71 -30.08 -6.82
N GLY A 508 25.77 -29.16 -6.57
CA GLY A 508 25.99 -27.81 -6.04
C GLY A 508 24.67 -27.28 -5.49
N GLU A 509 24.70 -26.66 -4.31
CA GLU A 509 23.54 -26.05 -3.66
C GLU A 509 23.30 -24.65 -4.25
N ASP A 510 22.30 -24.49 -5.13
CA ASP A 510 21.89 -23.19 -5.68
C ASP A 510 20.45 -22.85 -5.28
N ASP A 511 20.31 -22.01 -4.25
CA ASP A 511 19.05 -21.41 -3.82
C ASP A 511 18.65 -20.28 -4.79
N SER A 512 18.17 -20.66 -5.98
CA SER A 512 17.78 -19.75 -7.06
C SER A 512 16.26 -19.70 -7.25
N CYS A 513 15.59 -18.92 -6.41
CA CYS A 513 14.16 -18.62 -6.55
C CYS A 513 13.90 -17.45 -7.52
N GLU A 514 14.16 -17.65 -8.82
CA GLU A 514 13.69 -16.74 -9.89
C GLU A 514 13.11 -17.51 -11.09
N SER A 515 12.14 -16.90 -11.78
CA SER A 515 11.37 -17.38 -12.95
C SER A 515 10.49 -18.63 -12.80
N ASP A 516 9.20 -18.38 -12.58
CA ASP A 516 8.08 -18.77 -13.47
C ASP A 516 6.95 -17.74 -13.32
#